data_AF-A0A7G9B1C0-F1
#
_entry.id   AF-A0A7G9B1C0-F1
#
_cell.length_a   1.000
_cell.length_b   1.000
_cell.length_c   1.000
_cell.angle_alpha   90.00
_cell.angle_beta   90.00
_cell.angle_gamma   90.00
#
_symmetry.space_group_name_H-M   'P 1'
#
loop_
_entity.id
_entity.type
_entity.pdbx_description
1 polymer ?
#
loop_
_entity_poly.entity_id
_entity_poly.type
_entity_poly.pdbx_seq_one_letter_code
_entity_poly.pdbx_strand_id
1 'polypeptide(L)'
;MEILSRWQLPGRKCLKVALSHVIEAQYPAAVDRYVNLGQFYDVEAAKACRSEVVAHSDACHAAYARAFRRLKAAHQVECDAMEQVRLNKVKAERRTRGIIARELRKKKNGRIGKTTLRFLGSVTYKGHICFFDTVEELCSKVYVLTDHYHLAGGMIERFHQAAVASGHDVIACPCPEDTKTLRHLLIPDLGLAFVTSDDQETYTGQAYRRIRVDSMAEIASRSQLRFSLRMAAMLREEAIQALQEAKKFHDALEAVYNPYVDFDGVHALAEQETARILSYLKQE
;
A
#
# COMPACT_ATOMS: atom_id res chain seq x y z
N MET A 1 9.35 -3.47 -15.60
CA MET A 1 8.31 -4.46 -15.96
C MET A 1 8.26 -5.68 -15.02
N GLU A 2 9.36 -6.12 -14.39
CA GLU A 2 9.32 -7.24 -13.41
C GLU A 2 8.79 -6.89 -12.00
N ILE A 3 8.66 -5.61 -11.65
CA ILE A 3 8.20 -5.21 -10.30
C ILE A 3 6.68 -5.39 -10.16
N LEU A 4 5.92 -5.40 -11.27
CA LEU A 4 4.47 -5.58 -11.25
C LEU A 4 4.04 -7.07 -11.30
N SER A 5 4.90 -7.97 -11.78
CA SER A 5 4.58 -9.40 -11.88
C SER A 5 4.65 -10.16 -10.54
N ARG A 6 5.23 -9.55 -9.50
CA ARG A 6 5.37 -10.17 -8.16
C ARG A 6 4.23 -9.87 -7.18
N TRP A 7 3.19 -9.14 -7.59
CA TRP A 7 2.01 -8.82 -6.75
C TRP A 7 0.97 -9.96 -6.71
N GLN A 8 1.39 -11.20 -6.53
CA GLN A 8 0.48 -12.31 -6.20
C GLN A 8 0.39 -12.46 -4.67
N LEU A 9 -0.61 -11.81 -4.06
CA LEU A 9 -1.01 -12.12 -2.70
C LEU A 9 -1.89 -13.38 -2.73
N PRO A 10 -1.58 -14.43 -1.94
CA PRO A 10 -2.40 -15.62 -1.90
C PRO A 10 -3.74 -15.32 -1.22
N GLY A 11 -4.84 -15.66 -1.90
CA GLY A 11 -6.10 -15.98 -1.24
C GLY A 11 -7.28 -15.03 -1.41
N ARG A 12 -7.14 -13.78 -1.87
CA ARG A 12 -8.28 -12.92 -2.27
C ARG A 12 -7.89 -11.95 -3.36
N LYS A 13 -8.61 -11.98 -4.49
CA LYS A 13 -8.45 -11.09 -5.65
C LYS A 13 -8.60 -9.63 -5.19
N CYS A 14 -7.49 -8.94 -4.94
CA CYS A 14 -7.48 -7.49 -4.85
C CYS A 14 -7.65 -6.95 -6.28
N LEU A 15 -8.38 -5.86 -6.46
CA LEU A 15 -8.49 -5.18 -7.75
C LEU A 15 -7.06 -4.87 -8.23
N LYS A 16 -6.59 -5.57 -9.27
CA LYS A 16 -5.33 -5.23 -9.93
C LYS A 16 -5.58 -3.95 -10.70
N VAL A 17 -5.30 -2.80 -10.10
CA VAL A 17 -5.11 -1.57 -10.87
C VAL A 17 -3.72 -1.68 -11.49
N ALA A 18 -3.63 -2.43 -12.58
CA ALA A 18 -2.41 -2.53 -13.37
C ALA A 18 -2.52 -1.55 -14.54
N LEU A 19 -1.40 -0.90 -14.84
CA LEU A 19 -1.12 -0.14 -16.08
C LEU A 19 -1.33 -0.97 -17.38
N SER A 20 -1.83 -2.20 -17.31
CA SER A 20 -2.27 -3.01 -18.44
C SER A 20 -3.79 -2.95 -18.54
N HIS A 21 -4.30 -2.41 -19.64
CA HIS A 21 -5.75 -2.40 -19.95
C HIS A 21 -6.36 -3.81 -20.11
N VAL A 22 -5.56 -4.87 -19.99
CA VAL A 22 -5.98 -6.26 -20.10
C VAL A 22 -5.49 -7.03 -18.87
N ILE A 23 -6.42 -7.74 -18.22
CA ILE A 23 -6.12 -8.74 -17.20
C ILE A 23 -6.33 -10.10 -17.84
N GLU A 24 -5.26 -10.88 -17.96
CA GLU A 24 -5.34 -12.24 -18.52
C GLU A 24 -6.15 -13.15 -17.58
N ALA A 25 -7.17 -13.80 -18.13
CA ALA A 25 -8.01 -14.75 -17.40
C ALA A 25 -7.22 -16.03 -17.11
N GLN A 26 -7.14 -16.42 -15.84
CA GLN A 26 -6.37 -17.61 -15.42
C GLN A 26 -7.14 -18.89 -15.73
N TYR A 27 -8.46 -18.84 -15.61
CA TYR A 27 -9.36 -19.95 -15.91
C TYR A 27 -10.57 -19.46 -16.71
N PRO A 28 -10.36 -19.14 -18.01
CA PRO A 28 -11.41 -18.63 -18.88
C PRO A 28 -12.62 -19.59 -18.90
N ALA A 29 -13.83 -19.02 -18.90
CA ALA A 29 -15.12 -19.71 -18.90
C ALA A 29 -15.46 -20.52 -17.64
N ALA A 30 -14.47 -21.04 -16.91
CA ALA A 30 -14.69 -21.79 -15.68
C ALA A 30 -15.01 -20.86 -14.49
N VAL A 31 -14.14 -19.88 -14.23
CA VAL A 31 -14.34 -18.88 -13.16
C VAL A 31 -13.98 -17.46 -13.56
N ASP A 32 -13.32 -17.27 -14.71
CA ASP A 32 -12.94 -15.97 -15.23
C ASP A 32 -13.63 -15.69 -16.58
N ARG A 33 -13.94 -14.42 -16.84
CA ARG A 33 -14.58 -13.95 -18.07
C ARG A 33 -13.95 -12.63 -18.50
N TYR A 34 -13.74 -12.46 -19.80
CA TYR A 34 -13.34 -11.18 -20.38
C TYR A 34 -14.54 -10.25 -20.52
N VAL A 35 -14.36 -9.00 -20.07
CA VAL A 35 -15.28 -7.90 -20.32
C VAL A 35 -14.56 -6.93 -21.25
N ASN A 36 -15.05 -6.82 -22.49
CA ASN A 36 -14.43 -5.95 -23.48
C ASN A 36 -15.03 -4.54 -23.41
N LEU A 37 -14.38 -3.64 -22.69
CA LEU A 37 -14.77 -2.23 -22.65
C LEU A 37 -14.42 -1.49 -23.95
N GLY A 38 -13.56 -2.08 -24.79
CA GLY A 38 -13.15 -1.49 -26.06
C GLY A 38 -14.26 -1.36 -27.09
N GLN A 39 -15.39 -2.06 -26.91
CA GLN A 39 -16.55 -1.98 -27.80
C GLN A 39 -17.30 -0.63 -27.72
N PHE A 40 -17.04 0.17 -26.68
CA PHE A 40 -17.68 1.46 -26.45
C PHE A 40 -16.85 2.64 -26.96
N TYR A 41 -15.74 2.38 -27.65
CA TYR A 41 -14.96 3.44 -28.30
C TYR A 41 -15.48 3.70 -29.71
N ASP A 42 -15.62 4.97 -30.07
CA ASP A 42 -15.58 5.39 -31.47
C ASP A 42 -14.13 5.33 -31.96
N VAL A 43 -13.74 4.15 -32.45
CA VAL A 43 -12.36 3.85 -32.87
C VAL A 43 -11.92 4.73 -34.04
N GLU A 44 -12.82 5.04 -34.98
CA GLU A 44 -12.47 5.85 -36.15
C GLU A 44 -12.25 7.32 -35.76
N ALA A 45 -13.09 7.88 -34.89
CA ALA A 45 -12.89 9.21 -34.36
C ALA A 45 -11.63 9.31 -33.47
N ALA A 46 -11.39 8.32 -32.60
CA ALA A 46 -10.21 8.28 -31.75
C ALA A 46 -8.89 8.17 -32.55
N LYS A 47 -8.89 7.46 -33.70
CA LYS A 47 -7.72 7.37 -34.59
C LYS A 47 -7.31 8.73 -35.17
N ALA A 48 -8.23 9.68 -35.34
CA ALA A 48 -7.91 11.01 -35.82
C ALA A 48 -6.98 11.76 -34.84
N CYS A 49 -7.10 11.49 -33.54
CA CYS A 49 -6.25 12.06 -32.48
C CYS A 49 -5.01 11.20 -32.15
N ARG A 50 -4.66 10.23 -32.99
CA ARG A 50 -3.59 9.25 -32.71
C ARG A 50 -2.26 9.88 -32.29
N SER A 51 -1.81 10.92 -32.97
CA SER A 51 -0.51 11.56 -32.68
C SER A 51 -0.46 12.13 -31.26
N GLU A 52 -1.55 12.78 -30.84
CA GLU A 52 -1.69 13.37 -29.51
C GLU A 52 -1.80 12.29 -28.42
N VAL A 53 -2.59 11.24 -28.68
CA VAL A 53 -2.70 10.06 -27.81
C VAL A 53 -1.33 9.42 -27.57
N VAL A 54 -0.57 9.17 -28.63
CA VAL A 54 0.78 8.58 -28.53
C VAL A 54 1.71 9.50 -27.75
N ALA A 55 1.71 10.80 -28.05
CA ALA A 55 2.56 11.76 -27.37
C ALA A 55 2.28 11.85 -25.86
N HIS A 56 1.01 11.96 -25.45
CA HIS A 56 0.64 11.99 -24.04
C HIS A 56 0.91 10.66 -23.33
N SER A 57 0.65 9.53 -23.99
CA SER A 57 0.97 8.20 -23.47
C SER A 57 2.47 8.04 -23.22
N ASP A 58 3.32 8.38 -24.20
CA ASP A 58 4.78 8.28 -24.07
C ASP A 58 5.30 9.22 -22.97
N ALA A 59 4.79 10.45 -22.91
CA ALA A 59 5.15 11.42 -21.87
C ALA A 59 4.74 10.94 -20.47
N CYS A 60 3.54 10.36 -20.33
CA CYS A 60 3.05 9.78 -19.08
C CYS A 60 3.93 8.60 -18.63
N HIS A 61 4.23 7.66 -19.53
CA HIS A 61 5.12 6.54 -19.25
C HIS A 61 6.53 7.00 -18.86
N ALA A 62 7.09 7.99 -19.56
CA ALA A 62 8.40 8.56 -19.24
C ALA A 62 8.42 9.21 -17.85
N ALA A 63 7.35 9.91 -17.47
CA ALA A 63 7.20 10.52 -16.15
C ALA A 63 7.10 9.47 -15.04
N TYR A 64 6.27 8.43 -15.20
CA TYR A 64 6.23 7.30 -14.28
C TYR A 64 7.59 6.61 -14.14
N ALA A 65 8.29 6.39 -15.25
CA ALA A 65 9.62 5.78 -15.22
C ALA A 65 10.64 6.63 -14.44
N ARG A 66 10.58 7.97 -14.56
CA ARG A 66 11.38 8.88 -13.73
C ARG A 66 11.02 8.77 -12.25
N ALA A 67 9.73 8.79 -11.91
CA ALA A 67 9.25 8.66 -10.54
C ALA A 67 9.76 7.38 -9.88
N PHE A 68 9.60 6.22 -10.53
CA PHE A 68 10.04 4.94 -9.96
C PHE A 68 11.55 4.82 -9.82
N ARG A 69 12.34 5.41 -10.75
CA ARG A 69 13.79 5.46 -10.58
C ARG A 69 14.19 6.29 -9.36
N ARG A 70 13.53 7.42 -9.13
CA ARG A 70 13.78 8.31 -7.98
C ARG A 70 13.37 7.65 -6.66
N LEU A 71 12.20 7.00 -6.59
CA LEU A 71 11.78 6.21 -5.42
C LEU A 71 12.77 5.09 -5.10
N LYS A 72 13.20 4.34 -6.12
CA LYS A 72 14.20 3.27 -5.95
C LYS A 72 15.52 3.83 -5.41
N ALA A 73 15.98 4.97 -5.92
CA ALA A 73 17.19 5.63 -5.44
C ALA A 73 17.03 6.12 -3.99
N ALA A 74 15.89 6.73 -3.65
CA ALA A 74 15.59 7.18 -2.30
C ALA A 74 15.62 6.02 -1.30
N HIS A 75 14.95 4.91 -1.64
CA HIS A 75 14.93 3.71 -0.81
C HIS A 75 16.32 3.11 -0.62
N GLN A 76 17.16 3.08 -1.67
CA GLN A 76 18.53 2.59 -1.54
C GLN A 76 19.37 3.45 -0.57
N VAL A 77 19.32 4.78 -0.73
CA VAL A 77 20.03 5.72 0.16
C VAL A 77 19.57 5.55 1.61
N GLU A 78 18.27 5.32 1.81
CA GLU A 78 17.70 5.08 3.12
C GLU A 78 18.15 3.76 3.73
N CYS A 79 18.14 2.66 2.97
CA CYS A 79 18.67 1.36 3.42
C CYS A 79 20.14 1.48 3.87
N ASP A 80 20.98 2.12 3.06
CA ASP A 80 22.40 2.34 3.38
C ASP A 80 22.55 3.19 4.65
N ALA A 81 21.67 4.20 4.83
CA ALA A 81 21.66 5.01 6.04
C ALA A 81 21.27 4.20 7.28
N MET A 82 20.31 3.27 7.15
CA MET A 82 19.83 2.44 8.24
C MET A 82 20.87 1.44 8.73
N GLU A 83 21.92 1.12 7.96
CA GLU A 83 23.05 0.30 8.44
C GLU A 83 23.76 0.94 9.66
N GLN A 84 23.66 2.27 9.81
CA GLN A 84 24.23 3.03 10.92
C GLN A 84 23.38 2.98 12.18
N VAL A 85 22.19 2.38 12.12
CA VAL A 85 21.20 2.35 13.19
C VAL A 85 20.98 0.92 13.65
N ARG A 86 21.12 0.68 14.97
CA ARG A 86 20.89 -0.62 15.58
C ARG A 86 19.79 -0.54 16.62
N LEU A 87 18.79 -1.41 16.51
CA LEU A 87 17.77 -1.54 17.53
C LEU A 87 18.33 -2.26 18.76
N ASN A 88 18.15 -1.68 19.95
CA ASN A 88 18.41 -2.35 21.22
C ASN A 88 17.37 -3.48 21.43
N LYS A 89 17.70 -4.68 20.95
CA LYS A 89 16.83 -5.85 20.92
C LYS A 89 16.27 -6.21 22.29
N VAL A 90 17.05 -6.05 23.36
CA VAL A 90 16.63 -6.36 24.73
C VAL A 90 15.50 -5.43 25.19
N LYS A 91 15.66 -4.11 24.97
CA LYS A 91 14.62 -3.12 25.30
C LYS A 91 13.36 -3.33 24.47
N ALA A 92 13.53 -3.56 23.17
CA ALA A 92 12.43 -3.82 22.24
C ALA A 92 11.65 -5.07 22.67
N GLU A 93 12.32 -6.21 22.88
CA GLU A 93 11.67 -7.47 23.27
C GLU A 93 10.96 -7.35 24.63
N ARG A 94 11.56 -6.67 25.62
CA ARG A 94 10.90 -6.42 26.90
C ARG A 94 9.61 -5.63 26.73
N ARG A 95 9.63 -4.58 25.89
CA ARG A 95 8.46 -3.75 25.60
C ARG A 95 7.38 -4.56 24.87
N THR A 96 7.77 -5.29 23.82
CA THR A 96 6.91 -6.14 23.01
C THR A 96 6.19 -7.18 23.87
N ARG A 97 6.91 -7.94 24.69
CA ARG A 97 6.31 -8.95 25.60
C ARG A 97 5.30 -8.34 26.57
N GLY A 98 5.62 -7.17 27.13
CA GLY A 98 4.71 -6.49 28.06
C GLY A 98 3.39 -6.05 27.42
N ILE A 99 3.43 -5.67 26.14
CA ILE A 99 2.22 -5.31 25.38
C ILE A 99 1.43 -6.56 25.00
N ILE A 100 2.10 -7.61 24.51
CA ILE A 100 1.47 -8.90 24.19
C ILE A 100 0.73 -9.45 25.41
N ALA A 101 1.38 -9.48 26.58
CA ALA A 101 0.76 -10.00 27.81
C ALA A 101 -0.47 -9.18 28.25
N ARG A 102 -0.52 -7.88 27.92
CA ARG A 102 -1.63 -6.99 28.27
C ARG A 102 -2.79 -7.13 27.29
N GLU A 103 -2.51 -7.05 26.00
CA GLU A 103 -3.53 -6.87 24.96
C GLU A 103 -3.89 -8.17 24.22
N LEU A 104 -2.96 -9.13 24.12
CA LEU A 104 -3.08 -10.33 23.28
C LEU A 104 -3.05 -11.60 24.13
N ARG A 105 -4.03 -11.73 25.03
CA ARG A 105 -4.17 -12.92 25.89
C ARG A 105 -4.62 -14.12 25.06
N LYS A 106 -3.99 -15.27 25.28
CA LYS A 106 -4.34 -16.52 24.58
C LYS A 106 -5.80 -16.91 24.82
N LYS A 107 -6.56 -17.13 23.74
CA LYS A 107 -7.87 -17.79 23.81
C LYS A 107 -7.69 -19.29 24.09
N LYS A 108 -8.61 -19.88 24.86
CA LYS A 108 -8.57 -21.31 25.23
C LYS A 108 -9.11 -22.26 24.14
N ASN A 109 -9.64 -21.72 23.05
CA ASN A 109 -10.40 -22.48 22.05
C ASN A 109 -9.54 -23.07 20.91
N GLY A 110 -8.21 -22.88 20.94
CA GLY A 110 -7.28 -23.48 19.96
C GLY A 110 -7.40 -22.96 18.53
N ARG A 111 -8.27 -21.97 18.26
CA ARG A 111 -8.41 -21.36 16.93
C ARG A 111 -7.14 -20.59 16.57
N ILE A 112 -6.69 -20.74 15.33
CA ILE A 112 -5.66 -19.89 14.72
C ILE A 112 -6.34 -18.78 13.91
N GLY A 113 -5.86 -17.56 14.06
CA GLY A 113 -6.35 -16.40 13.33
C GLY A 113 -5.95 -16.39 11.86
N LYS A 114 -6.73 -15.71 11.02
CA LYS A 114 -6.41 -15.51 9.61
C LYS A 114 -5.65 -14.19 9.40
N THR A 115 -4.66 -14.20 8.51
CA THR A 115 -3.95 -12.99 8.10
C THR A 115 -4.45 -12.53 6.74
N THR A 116 -4.87 -11.27 6.65
CA THR A 116 -5.16 -10.59 5.38
C THR A 116 -4.14 -9.49 5.16
N LEU A 117 -3.56 -9.43 3.96
CA LEU A 117 -2.56 -8.40 3.61
C LEU A 117 -3.22 -7.21 2.91
N ARG A 118 -2.95 -5.99 3.40
CA ARG A 118 -3.46 -4.72 2.82
C ARG A 118 -2.44 -3.62 2.99
N PHE A 119 -2.21 -2.79 1.97
CA PHE A 119 -1.48 -1.54 2.18
C PHE A 119 -2.37 -0.53 2.88
N LEU A 120 -1.83 0.11 3.91
CA LEU A 120 -2.50 1.22 4.58
C LEU A 120 -2.16 2.57 3.95
N GLY A 121 -1.01 2.67 3.30
CA GLY A 121 -0.53 3.88 2.66
C GLY A 121 0.49 3.62 1.56
N SER A 122 0.81 4.67 0.80
CA SER A 122 1.84 4.67 -0.24
C SER A 122 2.19 6.09 -0.70
N VAL A 123 3.23 6.21 -1.52
CA VAL A 123 3.58 7.45 -2.21
C VAL A 123 2.73 7.62 -3.46
N THR A 124 2.09 8.77 -3.60
CA THR A 124 1.22 9.11 -4.74
C THR A 124 1.59 10.47 -5.33
N TYR A 125 0.92 10.89 -6.40
CA TYR A 125 1.07 12.25 -6.94
C TYR A 125 0.64 13.35 -5.93
N LYS A 126 -0.16 13.00 -4.91
CA LYS A 126 -0.53 13.91 -3.82
C LYS A 126 0.49 13.90 -2.67
N GLY A 127 1.61 13.19 -2.82
CA GLY A 127 2.56 12.91 -1.76
C GLY A 127 2.26 11.59 -1.04
N HIS A 128 2.80 11.46 0.17
CA HIS A 128 2.53 10.32 1.05
C HIS A 128 1.08 10.35 1.51
N ILE A 129 0.36 9.24 1.31
CA ILE A 129 -1.00 9.05 1.81
C ILE A 129 -0.99 7.81 2.69
N CYS A 130 -1.55 7.92 3.89
CA CYS A 130 -1.85 6.79 4.75
C CYS A 130 -3.30 6.92 5.25
N PHE A 131 -4.08 5.85 5.11
CA PHE A 131 -5.52 5.84 5.45
C PHE A 131 -5.74 5.60 6.95
N PHE A 132 -5.25 6.52 7.79
CA PHE A 132 -5.41 6.43 9.25
C PHE A 132 -6.88 6.47 9.70
N ASP A 133 -7.76 7.13 8.94
CA ASP A 133 -9.21 7.11 9.20
C ASP A 133 -9.77 5.68 9.22
N THR A 134 -9.27 4.79 8.36
CA THR A 134 -9.63 3.36 8.36
C THR A 134 -9.19 2.68 9.66
N VAL A 135 -8.05 3.08 10.21
CA VAL A 135 -7.56 2.54 11.49
C VAL A 135 -8.50 2.94 12.62
N GLU A 136 -8.94 4.20 12.64
CA GLU A 136 -9.80 4.75 13.68
C GLU A 136 -11.20 4.15 13.65
N GLU A 137 -11.74 3.92 12.46
CA GLU A 137 -13.02 3.25 12.27
C GLU A 137 -13.00 1.79 12.77
N LEU A 138 -11.90 1.07 12.52
CA LEU A 138 -11.79 -0.35 12.86
C LEU A 138 -11.27 -0.61 14.28
N CYS A 139 -10.54 0.34 14.88
CA CYS A 139 -9.77 0.11 16.10
C CYS A 139 -9.86 1.28 17.09
N SER A 140 -10.56 1.07 18.20
CA SER A 140 -10.68 2.05 19.29
C SER A 140 -9.39 2.25 20.11
N LYS A 141 -8.44 1.31 20.05
CA LYS A 141 -7.16 1.35 20.77
C LYS A 141 -5.99 1.37 19.78
N VAL A 142 -5.48 2.56 19.50
CA VAL A 142 -4.33 2.74 18.59
C VAL A 142 -3.03 2.90 19.37
N TYR A 143 -2.13 1.93 19.23
CA TYR A 143 -0.73 2.05 19.63
C TYR A 143 0.07 2.70 18.50
N VAL A 144 0.59 3.90 18.75
CA VAL A 144 1.41 4.64 17.80
C VAL A 144 2.87 4.43 18.12
N LEU A 145 3.60 3.85 17.16
CA LEU A 145 5.04 3.59 17.21
C LEU A 145 5.75 4.75 16.49
N THR A 146 6.33 5.69 17.25
CA THR A 146 7.19 6.72 16.67
C THR A 146 8.49 6.07 16.20
N ASP A 147 8.70 6.03 14.88
CA ASP A 147 9.69 5.17 14.23
C ASP A 147 10.34 5.84 13.00
N HIS A 148 11.13 6.88 13.25
CA HIS A 148 11.81 7.65 12.19
C HIS A 148 12.95 6.87 11.50
N TYR A 149 13.30 5.69 12.03
CA TYR A 149 14.38 4.84 11.53
C TYR A 149 13.88 3.47 11.06
N HIS A 150 12.56 3.31 10.88
CA HIS A 150 11.94 2.09 10.36
C HIS A 150 12.33 0.78 11.08
N LEU A 151 12.51 0.85 12.41
CA LEU A 151 12.93 -0.27 13.24
C LEU A 151 11.75 -1.05 13.85
N ALA A 152 10.53 -0.55 13.74
CA ALA A 152 9.35 -1.14 14.38
C ALA A 152 8.92 -2.48 13.77
N GLY A 153 9.33 -2.80 12.54
CA GLY A 153 8.83 -3.96 11.79
C GLY A 153 8.97 -5.27 12.55
N GLY A 154 10.11 -5.49 13.22
CA GLY A 154 10.31 -6.69 14.05
C GLY A 154 9.39 -6.75 15.28
N MET A 155 9.01 -5.61 15.87
CA MET A 155 8.02 -5.58 16.96
C MET A 155 6.61 -5.89 16.44
N ILE A 156 6.25 -5.33 15.29
CA ILE A 156 4.95 -5.52 14.64
C ILE A 156 4.77 -6.97 14.24
N GLU A 157 5.80 -7.61 13.67
CA GLU A 157 5.80 -9.04 13.33
C GLU A 157 5.53 -9.91 14.57
N ARG A 158 6.09 -9.54 15.73
CA ARG A 158 5.83 -10.26 16.99
C ARG A 158 4.40 -10.06 17.50
N PHE A 159 3.82 -8.86 17.31
CA PHE A 159 2.40 -8.62 17.60
C PHE A 159 1.50 -9.42 16.67
N HIS A 160 1.84 -9.48 15.38
CA HIS A 160 1.13 -10.25 14.36
C HIS A 160 1.08 -11.73 14.73
N GLN A 161 2.24 -12.34 14.98
CA GLN A 161 2.35 -13.75 15.37
C GLN A 161 1.56 -14.05 16.65
N ALA A 162 1.65 -13.18 17.66
CA ALA A 162 0.95 -13.36 18.93
C ALA A 162 -0.58 -13.24 18.79
N ALA A 163 -1.06 -12.32 17.94
CA ALA A 163 -2.48 -12.14 17.67
C ALA A 163 -3.07 -13.35 16.92
N VAL A 164 -2.39 -13.79 15.86
CA VAL A 164 -2.77 -14.98 15.08
C VAL A 164 -2.77 -16.23 15.95
N ALA A 165 -1.73 -16.43 16.76
CA ALA A 165 -1.63 -17.57 17.68
C ALA A 165 -2.68 -17.52 18.81
N SER A 166 -3.23 -16.33 19.10
CA SER A 166 -4.32 -16.13 20.05
C SER A 166 -5.70 -16.24 19.40
N GLY A 167 -5.77 -16.56 18.11
CA GLY A 167 -7.00 -16.83 17.38
C GLY A 167 -7.70 -15.60 16.80
N HIS A 168 -6.99 -14.46 16.70
CA HIS A 168 -7.53 -13.21 16.15
C HIS A 168 -7.22 -13.08 14.66
N ASP A 169 -8.23 -12.69 13.88
CA ASP A 169 -8.03 -12.35 12.49
C ASP A 169 -7.37 -10.96 12.41
N VAL A 170 -6.35 -10.84 11.56
CA VAL A 170 -5.50 -9.66 11.49
C VAL A 170 -5.43 -9.13 10.07
N ILE A 171 -5.36 -7.80 9.97
CA ILE A 171 -5.00 -7.10 8.74
C ILE A 171 -3.55 -6.65 8.92
N ALA A 172 -2.64 -7.37 8.27
CA ALA A 172 -1.23 -7.05 8.28
C ALA A 172 -0.93 -6.10 7.12
N CYS A 173 -0.22 -5.01 7.42
CA CYS A 173 0.06 -3.95 6.46
C CYS A 173 1.56 -3.86 6.17
N PRO A 174 2.04 -4.47 5.07
CA PRO A 174 3.44 -4.36 4.67
C PRO A 174 3.84 -2.94 4.29
N CYS A 175 5.13 -2.67 4.37
CA CYS A 175 5.74 -1.50 3.76
C CYS A 175 5.59 -1.59 2.22
N PRO A 176 5.14 -0.54 1.51
CA PRO A 176 5.04 -0.55 0.05
C PRO A 176 6.39 -0.75 -0.66
N GLU A 177 7.47 -0.27 -0.07
CA GLU A 177 8.83 -0.32 -0.65
C GLU A 177 9.60 -1.58 -0.24
N ASP A 178 9.22 -2.20 0.89
CA ASP A 178 9.69 -3.51 1.33
C ASP A 178 8.52 -4.38 1.81
N THR A 179 7.91 -5.10 0.87
CA THR A 179 6.73 -5.94 1.13
C THR A 179 6.98 -7.11 2.09
N LYS A 180 8.24 -7.39 2.47
CA LYS A 180 8.57 -8.42 3.46
C LYS A 180 8.47 -7.90 4.89
N THR A 181 8.50 -6.59 5.08
CA THR A 181 8.48 -5.96 6.41
C THR A 181 7.11 -5.38 6.70
N LEU A 182 6.52 -5.75 7.83
CA LEU A 182 5.28 -5.15 8.30
C LEU A 182 5.50 -3.73 8.82
N ARG A 183 4.65 -2.80 8.40
CA ARG A 183 4.65 -1.39 8.82
C ARG A 183 3.48 -1.05 9.74
N HIS A 184 2.31 -1.67 9.53
CA HIS A 184 1.17 -1.54 10.44
C HIS A 184 0.48 -2.89 10.65
N LEU A 185 -0.31 -2.98 11.72
CA LEU A 185 -1.11 -4.16 12.05
C LEU A 185 -2.43 -3.73 12.68
N LEU A 186 -3.54 -4.21 12.14
CA LEU A 186 -4.88 -3.99 12.71
C LEU A 186 -5.47 -5.33 13.14
N ILE A 187 -6.15 -5.33 14.28
CA ILE A 187 -6.80 -6.48 14.89
C ILE A 187 -8.23 -6.05 15.23
N PRO A 188 -9.15 -6.02 14.24
CA PRO A 188 -10.46 -5.38 14.39
C PRO A 188 -11.33 -6.00 15.49
N ASP A 189 -11.27 -7.32 15.69
CA ASP A 189 -12.07 -7.99 16.72
C ASP A 189 -11.66 -7.62 18.16
N LEU A 190 -10.47 -7.04 18.35
CA LEU A 190 -9.99 -6.46 19.61
C LEU A 190 -10.10 -4.93 19.65
N GLY A 191 -10.51 -4.30 18.55
CA GLY A 191 -10.41 -2.86 18.35
C GLY A 191 -8.98 -2.35 18.55
N LEU A 192 -7.96 -3.11 18.16
CA LEU A 192 -6.56 -2.85 18.47
C LEU A 192 -5.74 -2.63 17.20
N ALA A 193 -4.96 -1.55 17.15
CA ALA A 193 -4.03 -1.28 16.06
C ALA A 193 -2.63 -0.95 16.56
N PHE A 194 -1.63 -1.32 15.78
CA PHE A 194 -0.24 -0.89 15.89
C PHE A 194 0.14 -0.19 14.60
N VAL A 195 0.37 1.13 14.67
CA VAL A 195 0.71 1.95 13.51
C VAL A 195 2.05 2.62 13.73
N THR A 196 2.92 2.67 12.71
CA THR A 196 4.09 3.55 12.73
C THR A 196 3.71 4.98 12.40
N SER A 197 4.50 5.92 12.92
CA SER A 197 4.41 7.34 12.62
C SER A 197 5.82 7.91 12.50
N ASP A 198 6.05 8.67 11.44
CA ASP A 198 7.30 9.36 11.13
C ASP A 198 7.01 10.74 10.48
N ASP A 199 8.05 11.39 9.96
CA ASP A 199 7.98 12.72 9.34
C ASP A 199 7.17 12.74 8.02
N GLN A 200 7.07 11.60 7.31
CA GLN A 200 6.36 11.48 6.04
C GLN A 200 4.92 10.99 6.22
N GLU A 201 4.70 10.09 7.18
CA GLU A 201 3.41 9.47 7.50
C GLU A 201 3.10 9.70 8.99
N THR A 202 2.75 10.94 9.35
CA THR A 202 2.43 11.30 10.74
C THR A 202 1.01 10.88 11.12
N TYR A 203 0.88 10.09 12.19
CA TYR A 203 -0.43 9.78 12.77
C TYR A 203 -0.92 10.95 13.63
N THR A 204 -2.00 11.62 13.18
CA THR A 204 -2.59 12.81 13.82
C THR A 204 -3.74 12.51 14.77
N GLY A 205 -4.25 11.27 14.76
CA GLY A 205 -5.38 10.83 15.56
C GLY A 205 -5.14 10.65 17.05
N GLN A 206 -6.18 10.15 17.73
CA GLN A 206 -6.13 9.88 19.17
C GLN A 206 -5.37 8.59 19.48
N ALA A 207 -4.12 8.75 19.91
CA ALA A 207 -3.31 7.62 20.36
C ALA A 207 -3.79 7.10 21.73
N TYR A 208 -4.09 5.79 21.82
CA TYR A 208 -4.26 5.12 23.11
C TYR A 208 -2.92 5.07 23.87
N ARG A 209 -1.83 4.74 23.17
CA ARG A 209 -0.46 4.81 23.71
C ARG A 209 0.54 5.17 22.63
N ARG A 210 1.51 6.02 22.96
CA ARG A 210 2.67 6.32 22.11
C ARG A 210 3.91 5.57 22.61
N ILE A 211 4.60 4.87 21.72
CA ILE A 211 5.83 4.15 21.98
C ILE A 211 6.92 4.76 21.10
N ARG A 212 7.94 5.34 21.73
CA ARG A 212 9.10 5.89 21.03
C ARG A 212 10.08 4.79 20.69
N VAL A 213 9.97 4.22 19.48
CA VAL A 213 10.90 3.17 18.99
C VAL A 213 12.30 3.77 18.83
N ASP A 214 12.39 5.03 18.40
CA ASP A 214 13.65 5.77 18.28
C ASP A 214 14.48 5.80 19.58
N SER A 215 13.82 5.78 20.75
CA SER A 215 14.52 5.75 22.05
C SER A 215 15.25 4.42 22.33
N MET A 216 14.96 3.41 21.52
CA MET A 216 15.61 2.11 21.53
C MET A 216 16.67 1.99 20.43
N ALA A 217 16.90 3.03 19.63
CA ALA A 217 17.91 3.05 18.59
C ALA A 217 19.28 3.47 19.13
N GLU A 218 20.31 2.75 18.69
CA GLU A 218 21.72 3.06 18.88
C GLU A 218 22.28 3.52 17.52
N ILE A 219 22.72 4.77 17.45
CA ILE A 219 23.11 5.42 16.19
C ILE A 219 24.62 5.64 16.20
N ALA A 220 25.33 5.07 15.21
CA ALA A 220 26.77 5.21 15.10
C ALA A 220 27.19 6.65 14.75
N SER A 221 26.55 7.25 13.74
CA SER A 221 26.86 8.61 13.29
C SER A 221 25.59 9.41 12.99
N ARG A 222 25.21 10.31 13.91
CA ARG A 222 23.98 11.11 13.73
C ARG A 222 24.09 12.12 12.59
N SER A 223 25.27 12.66 12.31
CA SER A 223 25.47 13.65 11.24
C SER A 223 25.33 13.00 9.86
N GLN A 224 26.00 11.87 9.65
CA GLN A 224 25.90 11.10 8.40
C GLN A 224 24.49 10.58 8.17
N LEU A 225 23.86 9.99 9.20
CA LEU A 225 22.47 9.54 9.13
C LEU A 225 21.51 10.66 8.70
N ARG A 226 21.60 11.84 9.34
CA ARG A 226 20.75 12.98 8.97
C ARG A 226 21.00 13.46 7.55
N PHE A 227 22.25 13.44 7.09
CA PHE A 227 22.59 13.83 5.73
C PHE A 227 21.96 12.87 4.72
N SER A 228 22.14 11.56 4.90
CA SER A 228 21.55 10.54 4.01
C SER A 228 20.02 10.58 4.01
N LEU A 229 19.38 10.73 5.18
CA LEU A 229 17.92 10.85 5.26
C LEU A 229 17.38 12.09 4.56
N ARG A 230 18.09 13.23 4.63
CA ARG A 230 17.73 14.42 3.84
C ARG A 230 17.87 14.18 2.35
N MET A 231 18.94 13.50 1.91
CA MET A 231 19.09 13.13 0.49
C MET A 231 17.96 12.22 0.03
N ALA A 232 17.59 11.22 0.82
CA ALA A 232 16.47 10.33 0.52
C ALA A 232 15.15 11.13 0.42
N ALA A 233 14.89 12.04 1.36
CA ALA A 233 13.71 12.91 1.31
C ALA A 233 13.65 13.77 0.04
N MET A 234 14.77 14.39 -0.37
CA MET A 234 14.82 15.16 -1.63
C MET A 234 14.52 14.28 -2.86
N LEU A 235 15.05 13.05 -2.90
CA LEU A 235 14.74 12.10 -3.98
C LEU A 235 13.26 11.70 -4.00
N ARG A 236 12.60 11.63 -2.83
CA ARG A 236 11.16 11.36 -2.72
C ARG A 236 10.34 12.53 -3.23
N GLU A 237 10.70 13.76 -2.88
CA GLU A 237 10.04 14.96 -3.41
C GLU A 237 10.13 15.02 -4.94
N GLU A 238 11.32 14.78 -5.50
CA GLU A 238 11.52 14.67 -6.94
C GLU A 238 10.68 13.55 -7.58
N ALA A 239 10.48 12.43 -6.88
CA ALA A 239 9.61 11.36 -7.35
C ALA A 239 8.14 11.80 -7.38
N ILE A 240 7.67 12.45 -6.32
CA ILE A 240 6.30 12.98 -6.23
C ILE A 240 6.04 14.00 -7.34
N GLN A 241 6.99 14.88 -7.64
CA GLN A 241 6.88 15.81 -8.76
C GLN A 241 6.75 15.08 -10.11
N ALA A 242 7.52 14.03 -10.36
CA ALA A 242 7.34 13.20 -11.56
C ALA A 242 5.99 12.46 -11.58
N LEU A 243 5.44 12.05 -10.43
CA LEU A 243 4.09 11.49 -10.37
C LEU A 243 3.02 12.55 -10.68
N GLN A 244 3.22 13.81 -10.27
CA GLN A 244 2.33 14.92 -10.64
C GLN A 244 2.38 15.20 -12.15
N GLU A 245 3.56 15.17 -12.76
CA GLU A 245 3.70 15.24 -14.23
C GLU A 245 2.99 14.07 -14.91
N ALA A 246 3.17 12.86 -14.41
CA ALA A 246 2.50 11.67 -14.95
C ALA A 246 0.97 11.83 -14.90
N LYS A 247 0.42 12.33 -13.78
CA LYS A 247 -1.01 12.64 -13.64
C LYS A 247 -1.46 13.70 -14.65
N LYS A 248 -0.69 14.77 -14.87
CA LYS A 248 -1.02 15.80 -15.87
C LYS A 248 -1.11 15.21 -17.30
N PHE A 249 -0.14 14.39 -17.69
CA PHE A 249 -0.19 13.73 -19.01
C PHE A 249 -1.30 12.69 -19.11
N HIS A 250 -1.60 11.99 -18.02
CA HIS A 250 -2.73 11.07 -17.95
C HIS A 250 -4.06 11.82 -18.12
N ASP A 251 -4.23 12.97 -17.48
CA ASP A 251 -5.46 13.77 -17.58
C ASP A 251 -5.64 14.37 -18.97
N ALA A 252 -4.54 14.78 -19.61
CA ALA A 252 -4.55 15.19 -21.00
C ALA A 252 -4.94 14.03 -21.93
N LEU A 253 -4.41 12.83 -21.68
CA LEU A 253 -4.79 11.62 -22.41
C LEU A 253 -6.27 11.28 -22.24
N GLU A 254 -6.79 11.31 -21.02
CA GLU A 254 -8.22 11.11 -20.72
C GLU A 254 -9.08 12.14 -21.46
N ALA A 255 -8.69 13.42 -21.46
CA ALA A 255 -9.43 14.48 -22.16
C ALA A 255 -9.54 14.23 -23.68
N VAL A 256 -8.52 13.61 -24.30
CA VAL A 256 -8.55 13.23 -25.71
C VAL A 256 -9.49 12.04 -25.95
N TYR A 257 -9.54 11.07 -25.03
CA TYR A 257 -10.38 9.88 -25.20
C TYR A 257 -11.85 10.09 -24.83
N ASN A 258 -12.15 10.83 -23.75
CA ASN A 258 -13.49 10.95 -23.17
C ASN A 258 -14.60 11.31 -24.18
N PRO A 259 -14.39 12.20 -25.18
CA PRO A 259 -15.41 12.49 -26.18
C PRO A 259 -15.82 11.29 -27.06
N TYR A 260 -14.99 10.26 -27.13
CA TYR A 260 -15.15 9.09 -28.00
C TYR A 260 -15.51 7.82 -27.23
N VAL A 261 -15.91 7.95 -25.97
CA VAL A 261 -16.35 6.83 -25.13
C VAL A 261 -17.84 6.93 -24.88
N ASP A 262 -18.58 5.87 -25.21
CA ASP A 262 -19.95 5.67 -24.75
C ASP A 262 -19.95 5.21 -23.28
N PHE A 263 -19.90 6.19 -22.36
CA PHE A 263 -19.92 5.91 -20.92
C PHE A 263 -21.24 5.29 -20.46
N ASP A 264 -22.38 5.64 -21.08
CA ASP A 264 -23.67 5.06 -20.74
C ASP A 264 -23.68 3.55 -21.04
N GLY A 265 -23.16 3.16 -22.21
CA GLY A 265 -22.94 1.77 -22.57
C GLY A 265 -21.98 1.03 -21.61
N VAL A 266 -20.87 1.68 -21.22
CA VAL A 266 -19.93 1.14 -20.21
C VAL A 266 -20.63 0.90 -18.88
N HIS A 267 -21.43 1.86 -18.40
CA HIS A 267 -22.16 1.75 -17.14
C HIS A 267 -23.23 0.66 -17.19
N ALA A 268 -23.99 0.57 -18.28
CA ALA A 268 -24.99 -0.47 -18.47
C ALA A 268 -24.37 -1.88 -18.47
N LEU A 269 -23.21 -2.06 -19.12
CA LEU A 269 -22.49 -3.34 -19.07
C LEU A 269 -21.96 -3.64 -17.67
N ALA A 270 -21.44 -2.63 -16.96
CA ALA A 270 -20.97 -2.79 -15.60
C ALA A 270 -22.11 -3.24 -14.66
N GLU A 271 -23.30 -2.67 -14.80
CA GLU A 271 -24.49 -3.09 -14.05
C GLU A 271 -24.90 -4.53 -14.38
N GLN A 272 -24.92 -4.88 -15.66
CA GLN A 272 -25.23 -6.25 -16.11
C GLN A 272 -24.25 -7.28 -15.51
N GLU A 273 -22.95 -7.02 -15.61
CA GLU A 273 -21.92 -7.91 -15.07
C GLU A 273 -21.96 -7.97 -13.54
N THR A 274 -22.27 -6.85 -12.88
CA THR A 274 -22.47 -6.81 -11.42
C THR A 274 -23.66 -7.67 -11.01
N ALA A 275 -24.82 -7.50 -11.66
CA ALA A 275 -26.01 -8.30 -11.39
C ALA A 275 -25.75 -9.80 -11.60
N ARG A 276 -25.01 -10.16 -12.66
CA ARG A 276 -24.59 -11.54 -12.92
C ARG A 276 -23.71 -12.09 -11.80
N ILE A 277 -22.68 -11.37 -11.37
CA ILE A 277 -21.78 -11.81 -10.30
C ILE A 277 -22.56 -11.98 -8.98
N LEU A 278 -23.42 -11.02 -8.64
CA LEU A 278 -24.27 -11.09 -7.43
C LEU A 278 -25.26 -12.26 -7.47
N SER A 279 -25.70 -12.70 -8.66
CA SER A 279 -26.60 -13.85 -8.78
C SER A 279 -25.99 -15.15 -8.27
N TYR A 280 -24.67 -15.33 -8.41
CA TYR A 280 -23.96 -16.51 -7.89
C TYR A 280 -23.86 -16.50 -6.36
N LEU A 281 -23.73 -15.31 -5.76
CA LEU A 281 -23.63 -15.16 -4.30
C LEU A 281 -24.97 -15.46 -3.57
N LYS A 282 -26.09 -15.45 -4.29
CA LYS A 282 -27.41 -15.81 -3.75
C LYS A 282 -27.71 -17.31 -3.83
N GLN A 283 -26.88 -18.07 -4.54
CA GLN A 283 -27.07 -19.51 -4.78
C GLN A 283 -26.21 -20.39 -3.85
N GLU A 284 -25.36 -19.76 -3.01
CA GLU A 284 -24.65 -20.38 -1.88
C GLU A 284 -25.33 -20.02 -0.55
#